data_AF-A0A3A4B0G1-F1
#
_entry.id   AF-A0A3A4B0G1-F1
#
_cell.length_a   1.000
_cell.length_b   1.000
_cell.length_c   1.000
_cell.angle_alpha   90.00
_cell.angle_beta   90.00
_cell.angle_gamma   90.00
#
_symmetry.space_group_name_H-M   'P 1'
#
loop_
_entity.id
_entity.type
_entity.pdbx_description
1 polymer ?
#
loop_
_entity_poly.entity_id
_entity_poly.type
_entity_poly.pdbx_seq_one_letter_code
_entity_poly.pdbx_strand_id
1 'polypeptide(L)'
;MESGVQLALDTELGALAMDARVCVPLRRAHELAVWVGEGRDLTPSGVLAVSAAADAIQTLGYRPPVAEPDLDLRQETLFAAPVDDGRDLARRCPELMRAWSLALAVGFLRRDGRRVLPGRQLAAWPDGDDAQAVAVWRAAYDALTSLRLETGEITVEFAHALPAVPALLAADDPTPLSRLREGLAYQLANVCDDDGRWRRYGEAVGTAVARLAEFGAVTVEGATVHLTPLGRRATAS
;
A
#
# COMPACT_ATOMS: atom_id res chain seq x y z
N MET A 1 -40.46 -7.17 4.55
CA MET A 1 -39.48 -6.06 4.43
C MET A 1 -38.07 -6.51 4.75
N GLU A 2 -37.84 -7.30 5.81
CA GLU A 2 -36.51 -7.77 6.21
C GLU A 2 -35.75 -8.55 5.12
N SER A 3 -36.44 -9.41 4.36
CA SER A 3 -35.81 -10.19 3.27
C SER A 3 -35.31 -9.32 2.09
N GLY A 4 -35.88 -8.13 1.87
CA GLY A 4 -35.43 -7.24 0.79
C GLY A 4 -34.22 -6.39 1.18
N VAL A 5 -34.13 -6.02 2.46
CA VAL A 5 -32.99 -5.28 3.03
C VAL A 5 -31.76 -6.17 3.08
N GLN A 6 -31.91 -7.43 3.52
CA GLN A 6 -30.78 -8.36 3.59
C GLN A 6 -30.17 -8.62 2.21
N LEU A 7 -31.00 -8.84 1.18
CA LEU A 7 -30.52 -9.08 -0.18
C LEU A 7 -29.74 -7.88 -0.75
N ALA A 8 -30.16 -6.65 -0.43
CA ALA A 8 -29.47 -5.44 -0.85
C ALA A 8 -28.09 -5.30 -0.17
N LEU A 9 -28.00 -5.60 1.13
CA LEU A 9 -26.75 -5.59 1.88
C LEU A 9 -25.77 -6.66 1.38
N ASP A 10 -26.26 -7.87 1.11
CA ASP A 10 -25.43 -8.95 0.58
C ASP A 10 -24.90 -8.61 -0.83
N THR A 11 -25.72 -7.95 -1.65
CA THR A 11 -25.32 -7.47 -2.99
C THR A 11 -24.24 -6.38 -2.90
N GLU A 12 -24.40 -5.42 -1.98
CA GLU A 12 -23.41 -4.38 -1.74
C GLU A 12 -22.08 -4.96 -1.26
N LEU A 13 -22.13 -5.90 -0.30
CA LEU A 13 -20.94 -6.58 0.21
C LEU A 13 -20.21 -7.36 -0.89
N GLY A 14 -20.94 -8.08 -1.75
CA GLY A 14 -20.37 -8.80 -2.88
C GLY A 14 -19.66 -7.88 -3.89
N ALA A 15 -20.23 -6.71 -4.17
CA ALA A 15 -19.60 -5.72 -5.04
C ALA A 15 -18.30 -5.17 -4.43
N LEU A 16 -18.31 -4.81 -3.14
CA LEU A 16 -17.12 -4.36 -2.41
C LEU A 16 -16.03 -5.43 -2.38
N ALA A 17 -16.41 -6.69 -2.19
CA ALA A 17 -15.48 -7.81 -2.19
C ALA A 17 -14.85 -8.05 -3.56
N MET A 18 -15.62 -7.89 -4.65
CA MET A 18 -15.08 -7.96 -6.00
C MET A 18 -14.03 -6.87 -6.25
N ASP A 19 -14.31 -5.63 -5.86
CA ASP A 19 -13.36 -4.52 -5.95
C ASP A 19 -12.12 -4.76 -5.08
N ALA A 20 -12.30 -5.32 -3.88
CA ALA A 20 -11.21 -5.67 -2.97
C ALA A 20 -10.26 -6.71 -3.58
N ARG A 21 -10.80 -7.75 -4.25
CA ARG A 21 -10.03 -8.83 -4.87
C ARG A 21 -9.21 -8.36 -6.07
N VAL A 22 -9.63 -7.30 -6.78
CA VAL A 22 -8.86 -6.77 -7.91
C VAL A 22 -7.75 -5.78 -7.50
N CYS A 23 -7.67 -5.39 -6.22
CA CYS A 23 -6.64 -4.53 -5.66
C CYS A 23 -5.22 -5.04 -5.99
N VAL A 24 -4.48 -4.26 -6.78
CA VAL A 24 -3.18 -4.67 -7.32
C VAL A 24 -2.13 -4.87 -6.22
N PRO A 25 -1.97 -3.95 -5.24
CA PRO A 25 -1.04 -4.15 -4.12
C PRO A 25 -1.30 -5.45 -3.35
N LEU A 26 -2.57 -5.79 -3.08
CA LEU A 26 -2.93 -7.04 -2.40
C LEU A 26 -2.57 -8.27 -3.22
N ARG A 27 -2.80 -8.22 -4.54
CA ARG A 27 -2.40 -9.32 -5.44
C ARG A 27 -0.88 -9.53 -5.42
N ARG A 28 -0.09 -8.46 -5.45
CA ARG A 28 1.38 -8.54 -5.37
C ARG A 28 1.85 -9.07 -4.02
N ALA A 29 1.24 -8.62 -2.92
CA ALA A 29 1.51 -9.15 -1.58
C ALA A 29 1.18 -10.64 -1.47
N HIS A 30 0.07 -11.07 -2.07
CA HIS A 30 -0.33 -12.48 -2.14
C HIS A 30 0.64 -13.31 -2.98
N GLU A 31 1.00 -12.86 -4.19
CA GLU A 31 1.99 -13.52 -5.05
C GLU A 31 3.33 -13.73 -4.33
N LEU A 32 3.80 -12.70 -3.59
CA LEU A 32 4.99 -12.81 -2.76
C LEU A 32 4.83 -13.85 -1.65
N ALA A 33 3.68 -13.87 -0.98
CA ALA A 33 3.41 -14.83 0.09
C ALA A 33 3.32 -16.27 -0.41
N VAL A 34 2.75 -16.50 -1.60
CA VAL A 34 2.76 -17.80 -2.27
C VAL A 34 4.19 -18.22 -2.61
N TRP A 35 5.02 -17.31 -3.13
CA TRP A 35 6.42 -17.57 -3.46
C TRP A 35 7.28 -17.93 -2.23
N VAL A 36 6.96 -17.39 -1.05
CA VAL A 36 7.65 -17.75 0.21
C VAL A 36 7.51 -19.25 0.49
N GLY A 37 6.40 -19.88 0.10
CA GLY A 37 6.19 -21.33 0.19
C GLY A 37 6.31 -21.84 1.63
N GLU A 38 7.11 -22.89 1.85
CA GLU A 38 7.33 -23.48 3.19
C GLU A 38 8.14 -22.58 4.14
N GLY A 39 8.65 -21.46 3.65
CA GLY A 39 9.30 -20.43 4.44
C GLY A 39 10.71 -20.09 3.98
N ARG A 40 11.12 -18.85 4.27
CA ARG A 40 12.43 -18.30 3.87
C ARG A 40 13.14 -17.70 5.08
N ASP A 41 14.46 -17.64 5.00
CA ASP A 41 15.28 -17.04 6.05
C ASP A 41 15.26 -15.51 5.99
N LEU A 42 15.33 -14.90 7.17
CA LEU A 42 15.35 -13.47 7.38
C LEU A 42 16.71 -13.00 7.89
N THR A 43 17.04 -11.76 7.53
CA THR A 43 18.11 -11.01 8.17
C THR A 43 17.76 -10.69 9.63
N PRO A 44 18.71 -10.26 10.47
CA PRO A 44 18.44 -9.81 11.84
C PRO A 44 17.42 -8.68 11.94
N SER A 45 17.27 -7.86 10.89
CA SER A 45 16.28 -6.77 10.81
C SER A 45 14.88 -7.26 10.39
N GLY A 46 14.71 -8.55 10.13
CA GLY A 46 13.39 -9.15 9.85
C GLY A 46 12.90 -8.95 8.41
N VAL A 47 13.81 -8.75 7.46
CA VAL A 47 13.52 -8.75 6.01
C VAL A 47 14.15 -9.96 5.34
N LEU A 48 13.77 -10.22 4.08
CA LEU A 48 14.35 -11.30 3.29
C LEU A 48 15.87 -11.17 3.20
N ALA A 49 16.58 -12.29 3.37
CA ALA A 49 18.01 -12.36 3.07
C ALA A 49 18.28 -12.00 1.59
N VAL A 50 19.48 -11.49 1.29
CA VAL A 50 19.87 -10.98 -0.05
C VAL A 50 19.52 -11.94 -1.17
N SER A 51 19.91 -13.21 -1.03
CA SER A 51 19.68 -14.24 -2.04
C SER A 51 18.19 -14.49 -2.26
N ALA A 52 17.40 -14.49 -1.19
CA ALA A 52 15.95 -14.65 -1.26
C ALA A 52 15.28 -13.41 -1.87
N ALA A 53 15.75 -12.19 -1.55
CA ALA A 53 15.26 -10.96 -2.16
C ALA A 53 15.56 -10.91 -3.67
N ALA A 54 16.77 -11.28 -4.08
CA ALA A 54 17.14 -11.37 -5.50
C ALA A 54 16.29 -12.41 -6.26
N ASP A 55 16.10 -13.60 -5.67
CA ASP A 55 15.22 -14.65 -6.20
C ASP A 55 13.76 -14.15 -6.35
N ALA A 56 13.22 -13.46 -5.34
CA ALA A 56 11.89 -12.88 -5.40
C ALA A 56 11.75 -11.83 -6.51
N ILE A 57 12.74 -10.94 -6.65
CA ILE A 57 12.73 -9.89 -7.68
C ILE A 57 12.70 -10.50 -9.08
N GLN A 58 13.56 -11.48 -9.32
CA GLN A 58 13.65 -12.16 -10.61
C GLN A 58 12.38 -12.97 -10.91
N THR A 59 11.89 -13.73 -9.93
CA THR A 59 10.76 -14.64 -10.10
C THR A 59 9.43 -13.90 -10.23
N LEU A 60 9.22 -12.84 -9.44
CA LEU A 60 7.94 -12.11 -9.38
C LEU A 60 7.93 -10.87 -10.29
N GLY A 61 9.06 -10.56 -10.92
CA GLY A 61 9.20 -9.46 -11.88
C GLY A 61 9.12 -8.07 -11.23
N TYR A 62 9.57 -7.93 -9.98
CA TYR A 62 9.71 -6.62 -9.35
C TYR A 62 10.81 -5.82 -10.05
N ARG A 63 10.57 -4.51 -10.23
CA ARG A 63 11.57 -3.65 -10.86
C ARG A 63 12.47 -3.03 -9.79
N PRO A 64 13.80 -3.16 -9.88
CA PRO A 64 14.68 -2.25 -9.15
C PRO A 64 14.41 -0.83 -9.66
N PRO A 65 14.60 0.21 -8.82
CA PRO A 65 14.49 1.58 -9.29
C PRO A 65 15.46 1.78 -10.45
N VAL A 66 15.01 2.49 -11.48
CA VAL A 66 15.91 2.94 -12.55
C VAL A 66 17.00 3.73 -11.86
N ALA A 67 18.24 3.26 -11.93
CA ALA A 67 19.34 3.93 -11.27
C ALA A 67 19.34 5.38 -11.76
N GLU A 68 19.45 6.35 -10.84
CA GLU A 68 19.83 7.69 -11.25
C GLU A 68 21.08 7.58 -12.14
N PRO A 69 21.20 8.38 -13.21
CA PRO A 69 22.25 8.21 -14.23
C PRO A 69 23.69 8.23 -13.68
N ASP A 70 23.90 8.58 -12.40
CA ASP A 70 25.19 8.57 -11.71
C ASP A 70 25.54 7.25 -10.98
N LEU A 71 24.61 6.30 -10.90
CA LEU A 71 24.85 4.99 -10.30
C LEU A 71 24.82 3.94 -11.41
N ASP A 72 26.00 3.56 -11.92
CA ASP A 72 26.22 2.45 -12.87
C ASP A 72 25.99 1.09 -12.18
N LEU A 73 24.83 0.94 -11.55
CA LEU A 73 24.37 -0.25 -10.86
C LEU A 73 23.67 -1.15 -11.88
N ARG A 74 24.47 -1.94 -12.59
CA ARG A 74 23.94 -3.11 -13.31
C ARG A 74 23.15 -3.98 -12.32
N GLN A 75 22.08 -4.63 -12.79
CA GLN A 75 21.26 -5.55 -11.95
C GLN A 75 22.12 -6.57 -11.18
N GLU A 76 23.24 -7.01 -11.76
CA GLU A 76 24.22 -7.92 -11.15
C GLU A 76 24.96 -7.32 -9.94
N THR A 77 25.18 -6.00 -9.91
CA THR A 77 25.88 -5.29 -8.83
C THR A 77 24.95 -4.85 -7.70
N LEU A 78 23.66 -4.64 -8.01
CA LEU A 78 22.64 -4.20 -7.05
C LEU A 78 22.45 -5.13 -5.85
N PHE A 79 22.81 -6.42 -5.97
CA PHE A 79 22.71 -7.40 -4.88
C PHE A 79 24.04 -8.09 -4.56
N ALA A 80 25.16 -7.62 -5.12
CA ALA A 80 26.48 -8.16 -4.83
C ALA A 80 26.95 -7.84 -3.40
N ALA A 81 26.50 -6.71 -2.84
CA ALA A 81 26.75 -6.35 -1.45
C ALA A 81 25.63 -6.85 -0.51
N PRO A 82 25.98 -7.34 0.70
CA PRO A 82 25.01 -7.73 1.71
C PRO A 82 23.95 -6.64 1.94
N VAL A 83 22.69 -7.06 2.02
CA VAL A 83 21.57 -6.24 2.49
C VAL A 83 21.55 -6.45 4.00
N ASP A 84 22.27 -5.60 4.71
CA ASP A 84 22.41 -5.71 6.17
C ASP A 84 21.14 -5.26 6.91
N ASP A 85 20.29 -4.44 6.28
CA ASP A 85 19.05 -3.97 6.85
C ASP A 85 17.90 -3.81 5.83
N GLY A 86 16.66 -3.73 6.35
CA GLY A 86 15.46 -3.51 5.55
C GLY A 86 15.40 -2.14 4.85
N ARG A 87 16.19 -1.15 5.27
CA ARG A 87 16.23 0.18 4.64
C ARG A 87 16.98 0.12 3.32
N ASP A 88 18.06 -0.67 3.27
CA ASP A 88 18.79 -0.91 2.03
C ASP A 88 17.93 -1.67 1.01
N LEU A 89 17.15 -2.67 1.44
CA LEU A 89 16.18 -3.33 0.55
C LEU A 89 15.08 -2.37 0.07
N ALA A 90 14.57 -1.51 0.95
CA ALA A 90 13.55 -0.51 0.59
C ALA A 90 14.07 0.48 -0.46
N ARG A 91 15.32 0.92 -0.34
CA ARG A 91 15.96 1.78 -1.33
C ARG A 91 16.23 1.04 -2.65
N ARG A 92 16.69 -0.21 -2.61
CA ARG A 92 17.07 -1.00 -3.80
C ARG A 92 15.89 -1.63 -4.53
N CYS A 93 14.78 -1.91 -3.85
CA CYS A 93 13.57 -2.43 -4.48
C CYS A 93 12.32 -2.02 -3.67
N PRO A 94 11.85 -0.78 -3.87
CA PRO A 94 10.67 -0.26 -3.17
C PRO A 94 9.41 -1.11 -3.38
N GLU A 95 9.21 -1.64 -4.59
CA GLU A 95 8.08 -2.51 -4.91
C GLU A 95 8.05 -3.79 -4.07
N LEU A 96 9.18 -4.48 -3.96
CA LEU A 96 9.28 -5.68 -3.13
C LEU A 96 9.01 -5.34 -1.66
N MET A 97 9.58 -4.25 -1.14
CA MET A 97 9.37 -3.88 0.25
C MET A 97 7.94 -3.46 0.57
N ARG A 98 7.24 -2.82 -0.37
CA ARG A 98 5.81 -2.54 -0.22
C ARG A 98 4.99 -3.84 -0.19
N ALA A 99 5.24 -4.77 -1.13
CA ALA A 99 4.55 -6.06 -1.14
C ALA A 99 4.84 -6.87 0.15
N TRP A 100 6.10 -6.88 0.61
CA TRP A 100 6.54 -7.52 1.85
C TRP A 100 5.83 -6.95 3.08
N SER A 101 5.84 -5.63 3.22
CA SER A 101 5.23 -4.95 4.37
C SER A 101 3.72 -5.16 4.38
N LEU A 102 3.09 -5.09 3.21
CA LEU A 102 1.65 -5.32 3.07
C LEU A 102 1.29 -6.78 3.38
N ALA A 103 2.05 -7.75 2.88
CA ALA A 103 1.82 -9.17 3.13
C ALA A 103 1.90 -9.52 4.64
N LEU A 104 2.80 -8.87 5.38
CA LEU A 104 2.85 -8.98 6.84
C LEU A 104 1.63 -8.31 7.50
N ALA A 105 1.29 -7.08 7.07
CA ALA A 105 0.21 -6.32 7.68
C ALA A 105 -1.17 -7.00 7.53
N VAL A 106 -1.43 -7.61 6.36
CA VAL A 106 -2.69 -8.31 6.10
C VAL A 106 -2.68 -9.77 6.55
N GLY A 107 -1.56 -10.25 7.09
CA GLY A 107 -1.44 -11.62 7.61
C GLY A 107 -1.33 -12.71 6.55
N PHE A 108 -0.90 -12.38 5.33
CA PHE A 108 -0.44 -13.37 4.34
C PHE A 108 0.91 -13.98 4.71
N LEU A 109 1.74 -13.22 5.42
CA LEU A 109 3.00 -13.67 5.99
C LEU A 109 2.99 -13.52 7.50
N ARG A 110 3.76 -14.37 8.20
CA ARG A 110 4.11 -14.19 9.60
C ARG A 110 5.60 -14.42 9.81
N ARG A 111 6.16 -13.73 10.80
CA ARG A 111 7.53 -13.97 11.25
C ARG A 111 7.51 -15.02 12.36
N ASP A 112 8.48 -15.93 12.30
CA ASP A 112 8.74 -16.94 13.31
C ASP A 112 10.25 -16.99 13.56
N GLY A 113 10.70 -16.22 14.54
CA GLY A 113 12.13 -15.98 14.77
C GLY A 113 12.81 -15.38 13.54
N ARG A 114 13.78 -16.11 12.98
CA ARG A 114 14.53 -15.74 11.78
C ARG A 114 13.97 -16.32 10.48
N ARG A 115 12.74 -16.83 10.52
CA ARG A 115 12.06 -17.33 9.32
C ARG A 115 10.79 -16.56 9.08
N VAL A 116 10.42 -16.43 7.82
CA VAL A 116 9.07 -16.04 7.42
C VAL A 116 8.33 -17.26 6.94
N LEU A 117 7.07 -17.38 7.35
CA LEU A 117 6.18 -18.48 7.04
C LEU A 117 4.87 -17.92 6.47
N PRO A 118 4.10 -18.73 5.74
CA PRO A 118 2.71 -18.43 5.42
C PRO A 118 1.91 -18.05 6.67
N GLY A 119 1.17 -16.95 6.54
CA GLY A 119 0.20 -16.49 7.51
C GLY A 119 -1.18 -17.11 7.27
N ARG A 120 -2.06 -16.99 8.26
CA ARG A 120 -3.40 -17.61 8.23
C ARG A 120 -4.28 -17.11 7.08
N GLN A 121 -4.09 -15.86 6.65
CA GLN A 121 -4.94 -15.27 5.61
C GLN A 121 -4.56 -15.74 4.21
N LEU A 122 -3.38 -16.34 4.03
CA LEU A 122 -2.92 -16.78 2.71
C LEU A 122 -3.86 -17.82 2.10
N ALA A 123 -4.31 -18.80 2.89
CA ALA A 123 -5.13 -19.90 2.39
C ALA A 123 -6.58 -19.48 2.06
N ALA A 124 -7.05 -18.37 2.62
CA ALA A 124 -8.41 -17.87 2.43
C ALA A 124 -8.48 -16.77 1.36
N TRP A 125 -7.36 -16.34 0.78
CA TRP A 125 -7.35 -15.29 -0.24
C TRP A 125 -7.01 -15.88 -1.62
N PRO A 126 -7.69 -15.47 -2.71
CA PRO A 126 -8.83 -14.54 -2.78
C PRO A 126 -10.20 -15.21 -2.59
N ASP A 127 -10.23 -16.53 -2.41
CA ASP A 127 -11.43 -17.38 -2.53
C ASP A 127 -12.29 -17.48 -1.26
N GLY A 128 -11.90 -16.78 -0.19
CA GLY A 128 -12.67 -16.65 1.04
C GLY A 128 -13.95 -15.85 0.84
N ASP A 129 -14.76 -15.78 1.89
CA ASP A 129 -16.05 -15.08 1.84
C ASP A 129 -15.88 -13.57 1.60
N ASP A 130 -16.96 -12.92 1.17
CA ASP A 130 -16.94 -11.50 0.81
C ASP A 130 -16.59 -10.59 2.00
N ALA A 131 -16.98 -10.96 3.23
CA ALA A 131 -16.62 -10.20 4.42
C ALA A 131 -15.12 -10.30 4.71
N GLN A 132 -14.52 -11.48 4.55
CA GLN A 132 -13.08 -11.69 4.66
C GLN A 132 -12.31 -10.90 3.60
N ALA A 133 -12.79 -10.89 2.35
CA ALA A 133 -12.15 -10.15 1.28
C ALA A 133 -12.11 -8.64 1.60
N VAL A 134 -13.24 -8.07 2.05
CA VAL A 134 -13.31 -6.66 2.46
C VAL A 134 -12.47 -6.39 3.72
N ALA A 135 -12.41 -7.32 4.67
CA ALA A 135 -11.60 -7.17 5.88
C ALA A 135 -10.09 -7.18 5.58
N VAL A 136 -9.62 -8.06 4.69
CA VAL A 136 -8.22 -8.08 4.22
C VAL A 136 -7.89 -6.77 3.52
N TRP A 137 -8.79 -6.26 2.67
CA TRP A 137 -8.62 -4.96 2.04
C TRP A 137 -8.59 -3.81 3.03
N ARG A 138 -9.45 -3.82 4.04
CA ARG A 138 -9.44 -2.80 5.10
C ARG A 138 -8.11 -2.82 5.87
N ALA A 139 -7.61 -3.98 6.25
CA ALA A 139 -6.30 -4.09 6.90
C ALA A 139 -5.16 -3.56 6.01
N ALA A 140 -5.25 -3.79 4.70
CA ALA A 140 -4.31 -3.27 3.71
C ALA A 140 -4.35 -1.75 3.62
N TYR A 141 -5.56 -1.18 3.57
CA TYR A 141 -5.81 0.25 3.56
C TYR A 141 -5.31 0.91 4.86
N ASP A 142 -5.61 0.32 6.01
CA ASP A 142 -5.15 0.81 7.30
C ASP A 142 -3.62 0.80 7.39
N ALA A 143 -2.98 -0.25 6.86
CA ALA A 143 -1.52 -0.31 6.77
C ALA A 143 -0.97 0.80 5.87
N LEU A 144 -1.62 1.07 4.73
CA LEU A 144 -1.25 2.18 3.84
C LEU A 144 -1.34 3.53 4.56
N THR A 145 -2.46 3.83 5.21
CA THR A 145 -2.69 5.14 5.86
C THR A 145 -1.98 5.28 7.20
N SER A 146 -1.60 4.17 7.83
CA SER A 146 -0.85 4.14 9.09
C SER A 146 0.65 4.02 8.90
N LEU A 147 1.16 3.99 7.66
CA LEU A 147 2.59 3.93 7.34
C LEU A 147 3.32 5.09 8.03
N ARG A 148 3.84 4.78 9.22
CA ARG A 148 4.86 5.58 9.88
C ARG A 148 6.15 5.41 9.08
N LEU A 149 6.97 6.45 9.14
CA LEU A 149 8.21 6.72 8.40
C LEU A 149 9.35 5.70 8.64
N GLU A 150 9.04 4.42 8.85
CA GLU A 150 10.02 3.41 9.23
C GLU A 150 10.85 2.93 8.03
N THR A 151 10.30 3.02 6.81
CA THR A 151 10.94 2.52 5.58
C THR A 151 11.84 3.53 4.88
N GLY A 152 11.90 4.78 5.34
CA GLY A 152 12.71 5.84 4.70
C GLY A 152 12.28 6.21 3.26
N GLU A 153 11.23 5.58 2.74
CA GLU A 153 10.69 5.75 1.40
C GLU A 153 9.61 6.85 1.34
N ILE A 154 8.94 7.07 2.47
CA ILE A 154 7.83 8.02 2.59
C ILE A 154 8.37 9.31 3.19
N THR A 155 8.18 10.41 2.47
CA THR A 155 8.42 11.75 3.05
C THR A 155 7.36 12.02 4.12
N VAL A 156 7.68 12.85 5.12
CA VAL A 156 6.71 13.30 6.15
C VAL A 156 5.45 13.83 5.48
N GLU A 157 5.63 14.52 4.36
CA GLU A 157 4.58 15.09 3.53
C GLU A 157 3.58 14.05 3.01
N PHE A 158 4.08 12.91 2.53
CA PHE A 158 3.25 11.84 2.00
C PHE A 158 2.49 11.07 3.12
N ALA A 159 3.12 10.89 4.29
CA ALA A 159 2.47 10.25 5.44
C ALA A 159 1.24 11.03 5.93
N HIS A 160 1.27 12.37 5.84
CA HIS A 160 0.10 13.20 6.17
C HIS A 160 -0.95 13.26 5.06
N ALA A 161 -0.52 13.22 3.79
CA ALA A 161 -1.43 13.30 2.64
C ALA A 161 -2.36 12.07 2.52
N LEU A 162 -1.84 10.87 2.79
CA LEU A 162 -2.58 9.61 2.64
C LEU A 162 -3.89 9.53 3.45
N PRO A 163 -3.92 9.83 4.77
CA PRO A 163 -5.16 9.84 5.54
C PRO A 163 -6.01 11.10 5.29
N ALA A 164 -5.40 12.22 4.89
CA ALA A 164 -6.11 13.49 4.70
C ALA A 164 -6.93 13.54 3.40
N VAL A 165 -6.43 12.98 2.29
CA VAL A 165 -7.12 12.98 1.00
C VAL A 165 -8.52 12.33 1.08
N PRO A 166 -8.68 11.12 1.63
CA PRO A 166 -10.00 10.50 1.79
C PRO A 166 -10.93 11.32 2.69
N ALA A 167 -10.42 11.94 3.75
CA ALA A 167 -11.21 12.80 4.63
C ALA A 167 -11.70 14.07 3.93
N LEU A 168 -10.85 14.70 3.10
CA LEU A 168 -11.23 15.85 2.27
C LEU A 168 -12.27 15.46 1.22
N LEU A 169 -12.09 14.31 0.56
CA LEU A 169 -13.07 13.81 -0.41
C LEU A 169 -14.41 13.47 0.25
N ALA A 170 -14.42 12.88 1.45
CA ALA A 170 -15.65 12.55 2.17
C ALA A 170 -16.52 13.78 2.49
N ALA A 171 -15.90 14.97 2.53
CA ALA A 171 -16.61 16.24 2.72
C ALA A 171 -17.15 16.86 1.41
N ASP A 172 -16.57 16.55 0.24
CA ASP A 172 -16.83 17.26 -1.02
C ASP A 172 -16.57 16.39 -2.28
N ASP A 173 -17.15 15.18 -2.34
CA ASP A 173 -17.02 14.22 -3.45
C ASP A 173 -18.03 14.53 -4.58
N PRO A 174 -17.61 14.85 -5.81
CA PRO A 174 -16.24 14.78 -6.34
C PRO A 174 -15.41 16.05 -6.18
N THR A 175 -14.09 15.92 -5.96
CA THR A 175 -13.20 17.07 -5.72
C THR A 175 -12.15 17.22 -6.83
N PRO A 176 -11.95 18.43 -7.39
CA PRO A 176 -10.80 18.72 -8.25
C PRO A 176 -9.46 18.54 -7.52
N LEU A 177 -8.45 18.00 -8.20
CA LEU A 177 -7.12 17.77 -7.62
C LEU A 177 -6.46 19.06 -7.11
N SER A 178 -6.72 20.21 -7.74
CA SER A 178 -6.26 21.52 -7.25
C SER A 178 -6.85 21.85 -5.88
N ARG A 179 -8.13 21.58 -5.66
CA ARG A 179 -8.82 21.82 -4.40
C ARG A 179 -8.38 20.87 -3.30
N LEU A 180 -8.05 19.61 -3.63
CA LEU A 180 -7.39 18.69 -2.68
C LEU A 180 -6.02 19.21 -2.24
N ARG A 181 -5.23 19.76 -3.17
CA ARG A 181 -3.93 20.38 -2.85
C ARG A 181 -4.08 21.58 -1.93
N GLU A 182 -5.03 22.46 -2.22
CA GLU A 182 -5.34 23.62 -1.39
C GLU A 182 -5.84 23.21 -0.01
N GLY A 183 -6.76 22.25 0.06
CA GLY A 183 -7.31 21.72 1.32
C GLY A 183 -6.23 21.09 2.20
N LEU A 184 -5.34 20.28 1.62
CA LEU A 184 -4.23 19.69 2.38
C LEU A 184 -3.24 20.76 2.85
N ALA A 185 -2.88 21.70 1.96
CA ALA A 185 -2.00 22.81 2.33
C ALA A 185 -2.58 23.63 3.48
N TYR A 186 -3.89 23.89 3.48
CA TYR A 186 -4.59 24.59 4.56
C TYR A 186 -4.59 23.78 5.86
N GLN A 187 -4.89 22.49 5.81
CA GLN A 187 -4.88 21.62 7.00
C GLN A 187 -3.48 21.56 7.64
N LEU A 188 -2.43 21.48 6.81
CA LEU A 188 -1.06 21.31 7.29
C LEU A 188 -0.34 22.61 7.61
N ALA A 189 -0.76 23.75 7.06
CA ALA A 189 -0.26 25.07 7.47
C ALA A 189 -0.50 25.33 8.98
N ASN A 190 -1.55 24.74 9.55
CA ASN A 190 -1.85 24.85 10.99
C ASN A 190 -1.03 23.87 11.86
N VAL A 191 -0.37 22.88 11.24
CA VAL A 191 0.36 21.80 11.93
C VAL A 191 1.87 21.96 11.76
N CYS A 192 2.32 22.54 10.65
CA CYS A 192 3.73 22.70 10.29
C CYS A 192 4.09 24.19 10.24
N ASP A 193 4.84 24.64 11.24
CA ASP A 193 5.27 26.04 11.44
C ASP A 193 6.41 26.47 10.50
N ASP A 194 6.38 26.05 9.23
CA ASP A 194 7.54 26.12 8.32
C ASP A 194 7.22 26.78 6.97
N ASP A 195 7.89 27.91 6.72
CA ASP A 195 7.70 28.83 5.59
C ASP A 195 8.09 28.17 4.25
N GLY A 196 7.12 27.48 3.64
CA GLY A 196 7.21 26.98 2.26
C GLY A 196 7.16 25.47 2.10
N ARG A 197 7.18 24.71 3.20
CA ARG A 197 7.05 23.25 3.15
C ARG A 197 5.69 22.82 2.59
N TRP A 198 4.63 23.62 2.82
CA TRP A 198 3.26 23.43 2.29
C TRP A 198 3.20 23.16 0.77
N ARG A 199 4.11 23.74 -0.03
CA ARG A 199 4.20 23.45 -1.48
C ARG A 199 4.56 21.99 -1.78
N ARG A 200 5.46 21.40 -0.99
CA ARG A 200 5.85 19.99 -1.12
C ARG A 200 4.69 19.04 -0.74
N TYR A 201 3.80 19.47 0.14
CA TYR A 201 2.59 18.69 0.46
C TYR A 201 1.59 18.69 -0.72
N GLY A 202 1.48 19.79 -1.47
CA GLY A 202 0.68 19.82 -2.71
C GLY A 202 1.18 18.85 -3.79
N GLU A 203 2.50 18.64 -3.87
CA GLU A 203 3.09 17.60 -4.72
C GLU A 203 2.80 16.19 -4.19
N ALA A 204 2.84 16.01 -2.86
CA ALA A 204 2.52 14.74 -2.21
C ALA A 204 1.07 14.29 -2.42
N VAL A 205 0.11 15.21 -2.63
CA VAL A 205 -1.29 14.86 -2.97
C VAL A 205 -1.37 14.01 -4.22
N GLY A 206 -0.60 14.34 -5.27
CA GLY A 206 -0.62 13.57 -6.51
C GLY A 206 -0.20 12.12 -6.28
N THR A 207 0.88 11.93 -5.52
CA THR A 207 1.36 10.60 -5.13
C THR A 207 0.36 9.88 -4.23
N ALA A 208 -0.26 10.58 -3.27
CA ALA A 208 -1.25 10.00 -2.35
C ALA A 208 -2.49 9.53 -3.12
N VAL A 209 -3.01 10.34 -4.03
CA VAL A 209 -4.12 9.97 -4.92
C VAL A 209 -3.76 8.77 -5.78
N ALA A 210 -2.57 8.74 -6.39
CA ALA A 210 -2.13 7.60 -7.18
C ALA A 210 -2.09 6.30 -6.34
N ARG A 211 -1.60 6.38 -5.09
CA ARG A 211 -1.53 5.23 -4.18
C ARG A 211 -2.91 4.78 -3.70
N LEU A 212 -3.79 5.71 -3.36
CA LEU A 212 -5.19 5.39 -3.02
C LEU A 212 -5.92 4.76 -4.22
N ALA A 213 -5.59 5.19 -5.44
CA ALA A 213 -6.15 4.62 -6.67
C ALA A 213 -5.65 3.20 -6.93
N GLU A 214 -4.37 2.89 -6.66
CA GLU A 214 -3.85 1.51 -6.73
C GLU A 214 -4.59 0.56 -5.77
N PHE A 215 -5.04 1.06 -4.63
CA PHE A 215 -5.86 0.32 -3.67
C PHE A 215 -7.35 0.29 -4.04
N GLY A 216 -7.78 0.98 -5.11
CA GLY A 216 -9.18 1.10 -5.48
C GLY A 216 -10.01 1.92 -4.49
N ALA A 217 -9.38 2.75 -3.65
CA ALA A 217 -10.08 3.64 -2.72
C ALA A 217 -10.59 4.93 -3.41
N VAL A 218 -9.93 5.36 -4.48
CA VAL A 218 -10.32 6.52 -5.29
C VAL A 218 -10.23 6.21 -6.78
N THR A 219 -10.98 6.95 -7.59
CA THR A 219 -10.80 7.00 -9.06
C THR A 219 -10.45 8.42 -9.48
N VAL A 220 -9.77 8.56 -10.62
CA VAL A 220 -9.37 9.85 -11.18
C VAL A 220 -9.95 9.98 -12.59
N GLU A 221 -10.80 10.99 -12.80
CA GLU A 221 -11.41 11.33 -14.08
C GLU A 221 -10.93 12.71 -14.52
N GLY A 222 -9.96 12.74 -15.44
CA GLY A 222 -9.28 13.98 -15.82
C GLY A 222 -8.53 14.60 -14.63
N ALA A 223 -9.02 15.75 -14.16
CA ALA A 223 -8.46 16.45 -13.00
C ALA A 223 -9.31 16.30 -11.72
N THR A 224 -10.34 15.46 -11.76
CA THR A 224 -11.29 15.26 -10.67
C THR A 224 -11.04 13.91 -10.01
N VAL A 225 -11.09 13.88 -8.68
CA VAL A 225 -10.89 12.67 -7.87
C VAL A 225 -12.21 12.32 -7.20
N HIS A 226 -12.55 11.03 -7.22
CA HIS A 226 -13.78 10.49 -6.64
C HIS A 226 -13.47 9.43 -5.59
N LEU A 227 -14.27 9.34 -4.52
CA LEU A 227 -14.24 8.15 -3.67
C LEU A 227 -14.96 6.98 -4.36
N THR A 228 -14.36 5.80 -4.27
CA THR A 228 -15.06 4.56 -4.63
C THR A 228 -15.98 4.11 -3.49
N PRO A 229 -16.88 3.13 -3.71
CA PRO A 229 -17.61 2.50 -2.62
C PRO A 229 -16.71 1.95 -1.50
N LEU A 230 -15.57 1.32 -1.87
CA LEU A 230 -14.56 0.88 -0.91
C LEU A 230 -13.94 2.05 -0.13
N GLY A 231 -13.56 3.12 -0.83
CA GLY A 231 -13.02 4.33 -0.20
C GLY A 231 -14.00 4.97 0.79
N ARG A 232 -15.27 5.13 0.40
CA ARG A 232 -16.34 5.65 1.28
C ARG A 232 -16.52 4.79 2.52
N ARG A 233 -16.53 3.46 2.36
CA ARG A 233 -16.59 2.54 3.49
C ARG A 233 -15.36 2.66 4.40
N ALA A 234 -14.19 3.01 3.85
CA ALA A 234 -12.97 3.26 4.62
C ALA A 234 -13.03 4.53 5.46
N THR A 235 -13.65 5.58 4.95
CA THR A 235 -13.75 6.87 5.64
C THR A 235 -14.89 6.96 6.66
N ALA A 236 -15.85 6.04 6.62
CA ALA A 236 -17.05 6.08 7.47
C ALA A 236 -16.88 5.43 8.87
N SER A 237 -15.64 5.11 9.28
CA SER A 237 -15.31 4.46 10.57
C SER A 237 -14.62 5.43 11.52
#